data_AF-A0A8S0YI85-F1
#
_entry.id   AF-A0A8S0YI85-F1
#
_cell.length_a   1.000
_cell.length_b   1.000
_cell.length_c   1.000
_cell.angle_alpha   90.00
_cell.angle_beta   90.00
_cell.angle_gamma   90.00
#
_symmetry.space_group_name_H-M   'P 1'
#
loop_
_entity.id
_entity.type
_entity.pdbx_description
1 polymer ?
#
loop_
_entity_poly.entity_id
_entity_poly.type
_entity_poly.pdbx_seq_one_letter_code
_entity_poly.pdbx_strand_id
1 'polypeptide(L)'
;MSKGKKIKVFILGVAFTILIFQFKTLAQSSVGTPRVNIDTNKEWTVKFSRALNPSTVNSSNISVTHVIDGKNVTVPVMVTLGSDPTTAIVSPRTGGYEPGEKYNLTISGSIESASGKKLNNSVTLQFVTDNAYSDGTNYPDLPSISSNQFEYTPLLSSQKQGFFLNGNNGTSVQYRVFVNAQNEAGESYTELTSGYTSEENGKITSLKTLSSGSNGEKYKAIIYVKRTGAPGAHRDANTDYDNYYIDYFRCVDSIDVNSGDYVDYNLSLDDIVNTQVNLDSNSTPVFVADTAMDNAASKNQIKYYVNPDNFLDSYGKYQFLKLTYEDGITVDSLNNFLKGKGIFEGMGQSFLDAAENNNISVAYLVSHAMLETGNGESQLANGGARDSKNKYVYGKAVYNFFGIGATGEDAVLNGTKTAYENGWDTPEKALSGGAKWIAAQYINNPSYNQDTLYKMRWDPANPGQHQYATDIAWAYKQISNIKSLQDILSGSNVNLKFEIPRLKK
;
A
#
# COMPACT_ATOMS: atom_id res chain seq x y z
N MET A 1 48.31 -20.62 -44.77
CA MET A 1 47.15 -21.49 -44.48
C MET A 1 46.94 -21.57 -42.97
N SER A 2 45.71 -21.24 -42.56
CA SER A 2 45.00 -21.44 -41.29
C SER A 2 45.69 -21.18 -39.94
N LYS A 3 45.29 -20.05 -39.34
CA LYS A 3 45.44 -19.66 -37.93
C LYS A 3 44.52 -20.51 -37.03
N GLY A 4 45.08 -21.23 -36.07
CA GLY A 4 44.30 -21.83 -34.98
C GLY A 4 43.89 -20.78 -33.93
N LYS A 5 42.66 -20.26 -34.02
CA LYS A 5 42.05 -19.45 -32.94
C LYS A 5 41.73 -20.37 -31.76
N LYS A 6 42.53 -20.29 -30.69
CA LYS A 6 42.19 -20.87 -29.38
C LYS A 6 41.12 -19.99 -28.72
N ILE A 7 39.85 -20.39 -28.83
CA ILE A 7 38.74 -19.81 -28.07
C ILE A 7 38.84 -20.36 -26.64
N LYS A 8 39.10 -19.49 -25.66
CA LYS A 8 39.04 -19.82 -24.22
C LYS A 8 37.73 -19.26 -23.65
N VAL A 9 36.90 -20.17 -23.15
CA VAL A 9 35.52 -20.02 -22.68
C VAL A 9 35.45 -19.27 -21.34
N PHE A 10 34.39 -18.47 -21.15
CA PHE A 10 34.00 -17.81 -19.90
C PHE A 10 33.16 -18.80 -19.08
N ILE A 11 33.59 -19.14 -17.85
CA ILE A 11 32.91 -20.10 -16.97
C ILE A 11 32.25 -19.32 -15.85
N LEU A 12 30.95 -19.45 -15.61
CA LEU A 12 30.32 -19.06 -14.35
C LEU A 12 30.34 -20.30 -13.45
N GLY A 13 31.12 -20.28 -12.37
CA GLY A 13 31.31 -21.44 -11.49
C GLY A 13 30.89 -21.13 -10.06
N VAL A 14 29.89 -21.86 -9.57
CA VAL A 14 29.63 -22.06 -8.13
C VAL A 14 30.46 -23.25 -7.68
N ALA A 15 31.36 -23.05 -6.72
CA ALA A 15 32.15 -24.13 -6.16
C ALA A 15 31.35 -24.87 -5.06
N PHE A 16 31.11 -26.15 -5.27
CA PHE A 16 30.91 -27.15 -4.22
C PHE A 16 32.05 -28.16 -4.40
N THR A 17 32.93 -28.29 -3.42
CA THR A 17 34.04 -29.25 -3.45
C THR A 17 33.53 -30.66 -3.16
N ILE A 18 33.72 -31.59 -4.11
CA ILE A 18 34.04 -33.02 -3.93
C ILE A 18 34.51 -33.58 -5.30
N LEU A 19 35.41 -34.57 -5.26
CA LEU A 19 36.32 -35.08 -6.28
C LEU A 19 35.73 -35.57 -7.64
N ILE A 20 36.52 -35.29 -8.70
CA ILE A 20 36.85 -36.05 -9.92
C ILE A 20 35.71 -36.82 -10.64
N PHE A 21 35.33 -36.37 -11.85
CA PHE A 21 35.42 -37.11 -13.12
C PHE A 21 35.19 -36.16 -14.32
N GLN A 22 35.98 -36.33 -15.38
CA GLN A 22 35.96 -35.49 -16.58
C GLN A 22 34.77 -35.83 -17.49
N PHE A 23 33.83 -34.89 -17.63
CA PHE A 23 33.04 -34.73 -18.85
C PHE A 23 33.05 -33.26 -19.25
N LYS A 24 33.45 -32.97 -20.49
CA LYS A 24 33.33 -31.64 -21.09
C LYS A 24 31.85 -31.36 -21.30
N THR A 25 31.21 -30.73 -20.33
CA THR A 25 29.89 -30.15 -20.47
C THR A 25 30.02 -28.77 -21.12
N LEU A 26 29.28 -28.53 -22.20
CA LEU A 26 29.04 -27.17 -22.69
C LEU A 26 28.16 -26.48 -21.64
N ALA A 27 28.77 -25.66 -20.78
CA ALA A 27 28.01 -24.88 -19.82
C ALA A 27 27.24 -23.78 -20.54
N GLN A 28 25.94 -23.99 -20.72
CA GLN A 28 24.99 -22.92 -21.02
C GLN A 28 25.09 -21.86 -19.91
N SER A 29 25.02 -20.58 -20.25
CA SER A 29 24.83 -19.50 -19.28
C SER A 29 23.43 -19.62 -18.69
N SER A 30 23.22 -20.56 -17.77
CA SER A 30 22.00 -20.62 -16.98
C SER A 30 22.20 -19.75 -15.74
N VAL A 31 21.39 -18.69 -15.66
CA VAL A 31 20.95 -18.27 -14.35
C VAL A 31 19.91 -19.31 -13.90
N GLY A 32 19.97 -19.68 -12.62
CA GLY A 32 19.25 -20.81 -12.05
C GLY A 32 17.73 -20.73 -12.17
N THR A 33 17.06 -21.76 -11.66
CA THR A 33 15.60 -21.84 -11.56
C THR A 33 15.01 -20.58 -10.93
N PRO A 34 13.78 -20.18 -11.33
CA PRO A 34 13.06 -19.08 -10.68
C PRO A 34 13.12 -19.21 -9.16
N ARG A 35 13.33 -18.09 -8.47
CA ARG A 35 13.34 -18.05 -7.01
C ARG A 35 12.00 -17.51 -6.50
N VAL A 36 11.57 -17.97 -5.34
CA VAL A 36 10.34 -17.52 -4.69
C VAL A 36 10.65 -17.18 -3.23
N ASN A 37 9.73 -16.49 -2.56
CA ASN A 37 9.86 -16.06 -1.16
C ASN A 37 11.12 -15.23 -0.93
N ILE A 38 11.36 -14.27 -1.84
CA ILE A 38 12.47 -13.33 -1.72
C ILE A 38 12.04 -12.14 -0.87
N ASP A 39 12.80 -11.85 0.19
CA ASP A 39 12.59 -10.66 1.01
C ASP A 39 12.50 -9.39 0.13
N THR A 40 11.55 -8.51 0.43
CA THR A 40 11.29 -7.29 -0.35
C THR A 40 12.49 -6.34 -0.37
N ASN A 41 13.40 -6.41 0.61
CA ASN A 41 14.63 -5.62 0.68
C ASN A 41 15.86 -6.39 0.17
N LYS A 42 15.67 -7.46 -0.60
CA LYS A 42 16.77 -8.31 -1.07
C LYS A 42 17.78 -7.55 -1.92
N GLU A 43 18.98 -7.39 -1.35
CA GLU A 43 20.19 -7.06 -2.09
C GLU A 43 20.78 -8.29 -2.78
N TRP A 44 21.15 -8.14 -4.05
CA TRP A 44 21.73 -9.22 -4.85
C TRP A 44 23.24 -9.03 -5.02
N THR A 45 24.00 -10.06 -4.69
CA THR A 45 25.40 -10.18 -5.11
C THR A 45 25.50 -11.02 -6.38
N VAL A 46 25.92 -10.39 -7.48
CA VAL A 46 26.20 -11.06 -8.75
C VAL A 46 27.68 -11.36 -8.83
N LYS A 47 28.05 -12.64 -8.85
CA LYS A 47 29.45 -13.08 -8.94
C LYS A 47 29.81 -13.44 -10.38
N PHE A 48 30.92 -12.89 -10.85
CA PHE A 48 31.52 -13.18 -12.15
C PHE A 48 32.80 -13.99 -11.96
N SER A 49 33.29 -14.63 -13.01
CA SER A 49 34.53 -15.41 -12.95
C SER A 49 35.80 -14.61 -13.25
N ARG A 50 35.64 -13.32 -13.52
CA ARG A 50 36.71 -12.39 -13.85
C ARG A 50 36.41 -11.05 -13.20
N ALA A 51 37.48 -10.32 -12.90
CA ALA A 51 37.36 -8.93 -12.49
C ALA A 51 36.58 -8.14 -13.55
N LEU A 52 35.66 -7.29 -13.10
CA LEU A 52 34.78 -6.47 -13.91
C LEU A 52 35.48 -5.15 -14.31
N ASN A 53 35.06 -4.59 -15.44
CA ASN A 53 35.36 -3.20 -15.80
C ASN A 53 34.39 -2.29 -15.03
N PRO A 54 34.85 -1.48 -14.07
CA PRO A 54 33.97 -0.69 -13.19
C PRO A 54 33.03 0.24 -13.95
N SER A 55 33.44 0.78 -15.11
CA SER A 55 32.59 1.69 -15.90
C SER A 55 31.35 1.01 -16.50
N THR A 56 31.36 -0.32 -16.59
CA THR A 56 30.25 -1.12 -17.11
C THR A 56 29.34 -1.68 -16.02
N VAL A 57 29.69 -1.49 -14.75
CA VAL A 57 28.89 -1.93 -13.59
C VAL A 57 27.92 -0.82 -13.22
N ASN A 58 26.76 -0.82 -13.87
CA ASN A 58 25.72 0.21 -13.72
C ASN A 58 24.33 -0.36 -14.09
N SER A 59 23.28 0.43 -13.82
CA SER A 59 21.88 0.02 -14.04
C SER A 59 21.47 -0.15 -15.50
N SER A 60 22.24 0.37 -16.46
CA SER A 60 22.03 0.11 -17.89
C SER A 60 22.45 -1.30 -18.28
N ASN A 61 23.43 -1.88 -17.58
CA ASN A 61 23.96 -3.20 -17.85
C ASN A 61 23.46 -4.27 -16.89
N ILE A 62 23.01 -3.91 -15.69
CA ILE A 62 22.38 -4.80 -14.72
C ILE A 62 21.09 -4.15 -14.25
N SER A 63 19.94 -4.68 -14.61
CA SER A 63 18.64 -4.05 -14.36
C SER A 63 17.67 -5.00 -13.67
N VAL A 64 16.69 -4.44 -12.97
CA VAL A 64 15.54 -5.19 -12.46
C VAL A 64 14.28 -4.66 -13.14
N THR A 65 13.37 -5.56 -13.48
CA THR A 65 12.06 -5.23 -14.04
C THR A 65 10.95 -5.94 -13.27
N HIS A 66 9.88 -5.23 -12.97
CA HIS A 66 8.61 -5.74 -12.45
C HIS A 66 7.78 -6.30 -13.61
N VAL A 67 7.17 -7.46 -13.43
CA VAL A 67 6.31 -8.11 -14.42
C VAL A 67 4.85 -7.78 -14.14
N ILE A 68 4.29 -6.82 -14.89
CA ILE A 68 2.88 -6.40 -14.78
C ILE A 68 2.16 -6.81 -16.06
N ASP A 69 1.10 -7.62 -15.97
CA ASP A 69 0.30 -8.10 -17.12
C ASP A 69 1.16 -8.69 -18.26
N GLY A 70 2.21 -9.41 -17.89
CA GLY A 70 3.17 -10.00 -18.84
C GLY A 70 4.14 -9.01 -19.49
N LYS A 71 4.10 -7.71 -19.11
CA LYS A 71 5.04 -6.68 -19.54
C LYS A 71 6.10 -6.43 -18.47
N ASN A 72 7.32 -6.15 -18.90
CA ASN A 72 8.44 -5.81 -18.02
C ASN A 72 8.54 -4.29 -17.87
N VAL A 73 8.33 -3.78 -16.66
CA VAL A 73 8.50 -2.36 -16.30
C VAL A 73 9.78 -2.22 -15.47
N THR A 74 10.72 -1.38 -15.90
CA THR A 74 11.98 -1.19 -15.17
C THR A 74 11.72 -0.57 -13.80
N VAL A 75 12.33 -1.14 -12.77
CA VAL A 75 12.35 -0.59 -11.42
C VAL A 75 13.74 -0.03 -11.10
N PRO A 76 13.83 1.10 -10.39
CA PRO A 76 15.11 1.72 -10.07
C PRO A 76 15.90 0.86 -9.08
N VAL A 77 17.15 0.57 -9.44
CA VAL A 77 18.12 -0.12 -8.59
C VAL A 77 19.46 0.60 -8.61
N MET A 78 20.18 0.54 -7.50
CA MET A 78 21.57 0.93 -7.46
C MET A 78 22.45 -0.27 -7.80
N VAL A 79 23.39 -0.08 -8.73
CA VAL A 79 24.36 -1.10 -9.13
C VAL A 79 25.76 -0.59 -8.86
N THR A 80 26.52 -1.32 -8.06
CA THR A 80 27.89 -0.97 -7.68
C THR A 80 28.83 -2.15 -7.83
N LEU A 81 30.13 -1.87 -7.92
CA LEU A 81 31.16 -2.90 -7.81
C LEU A 81 31.25 -3.34 -6.35
N GLY A 82 31.29 -4.65 -6.09
CA GLY A 82 31.52 -5.17 -4.75
C GLY A 82 32.98 -5.02 -4.30
N SER A 83 33.26 -5.40 -3.05
CA SER A 83 34.61 -5.37 -2.49
C SER A 83 35.57 -6.34 -3.21
N ASP A 84 35.06 -7.48 -3.67
CA ASP A 84 35.73 -8.35 -4.64
C ASP A 84 35.49 -7.79 -6.06
N PRO A 85 36.54 -7.48 -6.84
CA PRO A 85 36.39 -6.92 -8.19
C PRO A 85 35.68 -7.85 -9.18
N THR A 86 35.42 -9.11 -8.81
CA THR A 86 34.60 -10.05 -9.57
C THR A 86 33.12 -10.00 -9.23
N THR A 87 32.69 -9.10 -8.36
CA THR A 87 31.30 -9.02 -7.90
C THR A 87 30.66 -7.67 -8.23
N ALA A 88 29.37 -7.70 -8.56
CA ALA A 88 28.51 -6.53 -8.62
C ALA A 88 27.41 -6.67 -7.57
N ILE A 89 27.09 -5.58 -6.89
CA ILE A 89 25.99 -5.50 -5.92
C ILE A 89 24.83 -4.77 -6.59
N VAL A 90 23.63 -5.33 -6.48
CA VAL A 90 22.39 -4.74 -6.96
C VAL A 90 21.49 -4.53 -5.75
N SER A 91 21.37 -3.28 -5.32
CA SER A 91 20.57 -2.88 -4.17
C SER A 91 19.25 -2.30 -4.69
N PRO A 92 18.09 -2.81 -4.24
CA PRO A 92 16.83 -2.13 -4.51
C PRO A 92 16.87 -0.75 -3.85
N ARG A 93 15.98 0.14 -4.28
CA ARG A 93 15.79 1.37 -3.53
C ARG A 93 15.31 1.05 -2.12
N THR A 94 15.66 1.89 -1.15
CA THR A 94 15.11 1.79 0.20
C THR A 94 13.58 1.81 0.19
N GLY A 95 12.97 0.80 0.80
CA GLY A 95 11.55 0.47 0.64
C GLY A 95 11.28 -0.77 -0.21
N GLY A 96 12.31 -1.28 -0.91
CA GLY A 96 12.31 -2.60 -1.49
C GLY A 96 11.51 -2.76 -2.78
N TYR A 97 11.32 -4.02 -3.15
CA TYR A 97 10.37 -4.51 -4.14
C TYR A 97 8.96 -4.58 -3.55
N GLU A 98 7.93 -4.63 -4.39
CA GLU A 98 6.56 -4.84 -3.94
C GLU A 98 6.37 -6.30 -3.46
N PRO A 99 5.58 -6.55 -2.40
CA PRO A 99 5.29 -7.89 -1.88
C PRO A 99 4.55 -8.77 -2.90
N GLY A 100 4.80 -10.08 -2.88
CA GLY A 100 4.09 -11.07 -3.72
C GLY A 100 4.33 -10.95 -5.24
N GLU A 101 5.05 -9.92 -5.67
CA GLU A 101 5.21 -9.54 -7.07
C GLU A 101 6.36 -10.29 -7.76
N LYS A 102 6.24 -10.39 -9.09
CA LYS A 102 7.21 -11.08 -9.94
C LYS A 102 8.19 -10.09 -10.57
N TYR A 103 9.47 -10.41 -10.49
CA TYR A 103 10.57 -9.60 -11.02
C TYR A 103 11.55 -10.40 -11.86
N ASN A 104 12.28 -9.69 -12.71
CA ASN A 104 13.41 -10.20 -13.48
C ASN A 104 14.65 -9.35 -13.22
N LEU A 105 15.71 -9.93 -12.65
CA LEU A 105 17.05 -9.35 -12.60
C LEU A 105 17.81 -9.76 -13.88
N THR A 106 18.17 -8.80 -14.71
CA THR A 106 18.83 -9.02 -16.01
C THR A 106 20.23 -8.44 -16.03
N ILE A 107 21.20 -9.26 -16.43
CA ILE A 107 22.57 -8.86 -16.71
C ILE A 107 22.72 -8.86 -18.23
N SER A 108 22.95 -7.69 -18.81
CA SER A 108 23.10 -7.54 -20.25
C SER A 108 24.41 -8.13 -20.77
N GLY A 109 24.44 -8.51 -22.05
CA GLY A 109 25.68 -8.88 -22.76
C GLY A 109 26.71 -7.74 -22.87
N SER A 110 26.33 -6.50 -22.56
CA SER A 110 27.20 -5.32 -22.67
C SER A 110 28.13 -5.13 -21.47
N ILE A 111 27.95 -5.90 -20.39
CA ILE A 111 28.86 -5.87 -19.25
C ILE A 111 30.25 -6.42 -19.63
N GLU A 112 31.31 -5.79 -19.13
CA GLU A 112 32.69 -6.13 -19.49
C GLU A 112 33.53 -6.58 -18.29
N SER A 113 34.43 -7.53 -18.52
CA SER A 113 35.56 -7.77 -17.64
C SER A 113 36.59 -6.63 -17.73
N ALA A 114 37.48 -6.49 -16.75
CA ALA A 114 38.59 -5.54 -16.75
C ALA A 114 39.52 -5.65 -17.99
N SER A 115 39.53 -6.80 -18.67
CA SER A 115 40.26 -7.00 -19.92
C SER A 115 39.46 -6.63 -21.19
N GLY A 116 38.34 -5.92 -21.06
CA GLY A 116 37.46 -5.49 -22.16
C GLY A 116 36.63 -6.61 -22.81
N LYS A 117 36.60 -7.82 -22.24
CA LYS A 117 35.76 -8.90 -22.77
C LYS A 117 34.33 -8.76 -22.29
N LYS A 118 33.39 -8.80 -23.23
CA LYS A 118 31.94 -8.79 -22.99
C LYS A 118 31.38 -10.15 -22.60
N LEU A 119 30.25 -10.14 -21.92
CA LEU A 119 29.45 -11.33 -21.68
C LEU A 119 28.80 -11.78 -23.00
N ASN A 120 28.86 -13.09 -23.31
CA ASN A 120 28.42 -13.59 -24.62
C ASN A 120 26.92 -13.43 -24.85
N ASN A 121 26.11 -13.63 -23.80
CA ASN A 121 24.67 -13.53 -23.84
C ASN A 121 24.20 -12.78 -22.60
N SER A 122 23.11 -12.02 -22.73
CA SER A 122 22.38 -11.54 -21.56
C SER A 122 21.84 -12.72 -20.74
N VAL A 123 21.74 -12.55 -19.43
CA VAL A 123 21.23 -13.58 -18.53
C VAL A 123 20.23 -12.98 -17.56
N THR A 124 19.14 -13.69 -17.28
CA THR A 124 18.02 -13.20 -16.48
C THR A 124 17.68 -14.18 -15.36
N LEU A 125 17.56 -13.68 -14.13
CA LEU A 125 17.00 -14.38 -12.98
C LEU A 125 15.57 -13.91 -12.78
N GLN A 126 14.61 -14.83 -12.85
CA GLN A 126 13.27 -14.55 -12.36
C GLN A 126 13.21 -14.78 -10.85
N PHE A 127 12.55 -13.88 -10.12
CA PHE A 127 12.23 -14.06 -8.72
C PHE A 127 10.85 -13.54 -8.37
N VAL A 128 10.25 -14.10 -7.32
CA VAL A 128 9.00 -13.65 -6.71
C VAL A 128 9.28 -13.27 -5.27
N THR A 129 8.80 -12.10 -4.86
CA THR A 129 8.96 -11.61 -3.50
C THR A 129 8.01 -12.34 -2.55
N ASP A 130 8.37 -12.37 -1.27
CA ASP A 130 7.42 -12.79 -0.24
C ASP A 130 6.22 -11.83 -0.19
N ASN A 131 5.03 -12.32 0.17
CA ASN A 131 3.84 -11.46 0.32
C ASN A 131 3.83 -10.77 1.69
N ALA A 132 4.93 -10.08 2.00
CA ALA A 132 5.08 -9.23 3.18
C ALA A 132 6.05 -8.07 2.90
N TYR A 133 5.68 -6.87 3.36
CA TYR A 133 6.64 -5.76 3.43
C TYR A 133 7.64 -5.99 4.56
N SER A 134 8.87 -5.56 4.32
CA SER A 134 9.93 -5.48 5.31
C SER A 134 10.15 -3.99 5.63
N ASP A 135 9.54 -3.51 6.72
CA ASP A 135 9.62 -2.12 7.19
C ASP A 135 11.02 -1.85 7.78
N GLY A 136 12.01 -1.64 6.92
CA GLY A 136 13.42 -1.49 7.31
C GLY A 136 14.26 -2.71 6.98
N THR A 137 15.55 -2.64 7.27
CA THR A 137 16.45 -3.79 7.14
C THR A 137 16.82 -4.34 8.52
N ASN A 138 16.86 -5.66 8.68
CA ASN A 138 17.32 -6.27 9.93
C ASN A 138 18.77 -6.73 9.80
N TYR A 139 19.68 -5.82 9.45
CA TYR A 139 21.12 -6.11 9.46
C TYR A 139 21.59 -6.16 10.93
N PRO A 140 21.74 -7.35 11.54
CA PRO A 140 21.75 -7.50 12.99
C PRO A 140 23.04 -6.98 13.65
N ASP A 141 24.12 -6.86 12.88
CA ASP A 141 25.44 -6.38 13.32
C ASP A 141 25.66 -4.89 13.08
N LEU A 142 24.63 -4.18 12.59
CA LEU A 142 24.66 -2.78 12.25
C LEU A 142 23.67 -1.99 13.12
N PRO A 143 23.92 -0.69 13.36
CA PRO A 143 22.96 0.13 14.12
C PRO A 143 21.59 0.13 13.45
N SER A 144 20.54 0.11 14.25
CA SER A 144 19.16 0.01 13.78
C SER A 144 18.23 0.95 14.53
N ILE A 145 17.13 1.30 13.87
CA ILE A 145 16.02 2.04 14.47
C ILE A 145 14.91 1.01 14.71
N SER A 146 14.48 0.86 15.96
CA SER A 146 13.39 -0.06 16.32
C SER A 146 12.02 0.60 16.23
N SER A 147 11.94 1.92 16.45
CA SER A 147 10.70 2.67 16.32
C SER A 147 10.96 4.16 16.08
N ASN A 148 9.94 4.81 15.52
CA ASN A 148 9.84 6.26 15.38
C ASN A 148 8.51 6.75 15.96
N GLN A 149 8.56 7.88 16.67
CA GLN A 149 7.40 8.67 17.05
C GLN A 149 7.52 10.06 16.43
N PHE A 150 6.45 10.51 15.78
CA PHE A 150 6.37 11.84 15.21
C PHE A 150 6.04 12.89 16.29
N GLU A 151 6.68 14.05 16.24
CA GLU A 151 6.37 15.19 17.12
C GLU A 151 4.97 15.76 16.87
N TYR A 152 4.56 15.82 15.60
CA TYR A 152 3.23 16.26 15.18
C TYR A 152 2.48 15.13 14.46
N THR A 153 1.19 14.98 14.77
CA THR A 153 0.28 14.01 14.16
C THR A 153 -1.14 14.60 14.23
N PRO A 154 -1.68 15.16 13.13
CA PRO A 154 -1.01 15.35 11.84
C PRO A 154 0.03 16.49 11.93
N LEU A 155 0.92 16.57 10.96
CA LEU A 155 1.82 17.71 10.78
C LEU A 155 1.02 18.88 10.17
N LEU A 156 1.14 20.10 10.72
CA LEU A 156 0.66 21.28 10.02
C LEU A 156 1.68 21.73 8.97
N SER A 157 1.24 22.22 7.81
CA SER A 157 2.12 22.71 6.73
C SER A 157 3.03 23.89 7.15
N SER A 158 2.67 24.58 8.25
CA SER A 158 3.47 25.61 8.90
C SER A 158 4.56 25.09 9.86
N GLN A 159 4.52 23.80 10.21
CA GLN A 159 5.40 23.16 11.17
C GLN A 159 6.55 22.39 10.48
N LYS A 160 7.62 22.18 11.24
CA LYS A 160 8.72 21.28 10.89
C LYS A 160 8.55 19.98 11.66
N GLN A 161 8.56 18.85 10.97
CA GLN A 161 8.39 17.54 11.60
C GLN A 161 9.56 17.18 12.51
N GLY A 162 9.27 16.71 13.72
CA GLY A 162 10.22 16.02 14.59
C GLY A 162 10.08 14.50 14.51
N PHE A 163 11.20 13.79 14.61
CA PHE A 163 11.32 12.33 14.57
C PHE A 163 12.03 11.87 15.84
N PHE A 164 11.30 11.27 16.77
CA PHE A 164 11.84 10.69 17.99
C PHE A 164 12.23 9.23 17.71
N LEU A 165 13.52 8.95 17.70
CA LEU A 165 14.07 7.67 17.24
C LEU A 165 14.49 6.81 18.43
N ASN A 166 14.01 5.57 18.47
CA ASN A 166 14.52 4.56 19.40
C ASN A 166 15.27 3.49 18.62
N GLY A 167 16.35 2.95 19.17
CA GLY A 167 17.19 1.96 18.48
C GLY A 167 18.25 1.31 19.36
N ASN A 168 18.89 0.26 18.84
CA ASN A 168 20.00 -0.41 19.51
C ASN A 168 21.33 0.18 19.02
N ASN A 169 21.73 1.31 19.62
CA ASN A 169 22.87 2.08 19.15
C ASN A 169 23.99 2.07 20.18
N GLY A 170 24.51 0.89 20.57
CA GLY A 170 25.73 0.75 21.38
C GLY A 170 27.00 1.39 20.78
N THR A 171 26.86 2.22 19.74
CA THR A 171 27.87 2.99 19.01
C THR A 171 27.29 4.38 18.67
N SER A 172 28.14 5.38 18.48
CA SER A 172 27.69 6.70 18.01
C SER A 172 27.15 6.63 16.58
N VAL A 173 25.95 7.14 16.36
CA VAL A 173 25.25 7.12 15.07
C VAL A 173 24.84 8.52 14.62
N GLN A 174 24.50 8.61 13.34
CA GLN A 174 23.96 9.80 12.68
C GLN A 174 22.85 9.38 11.71
N TYR A 175 21.92 10.30 11.46
CA TYR A 175 20.69 10.06 10.73
C TYR A 175 20.54 10.97 9.53
N ARG A 176 19.81 10.51 8.52
CA ARG A 176 19.45 11.29 7.35
C ARG A 176 18.01 10.96 6.98
N VAL A 177 17.18 11.98 6.75
CA VAL A 177 15.74 11.77 6.56
C VAL A 177 15.32 12.27 5.19
N PHE A 178 14.60 11.42 4.46
CA PHE A 178 13.98 11.74 3.18
C PHE A 178 12.48 11.46 3.25
N VAL A 179 11.69 12.22 2.51
CA VAL A 179 10.24 11.97 2.36
C VAL A 179 9.82 11.95 0.90
N ASN A 180 8.78 11.18 0.60
CA ASN A 180 8.08 11.17 -0.68
C ASN A 180 6.58 11.38 -0.44
N ALA A 181 5.99 12.32 -1.18
CA ALA A 181 4.54 12.57 -1.19
C ALA A 181 3.86 11.48 -2.04
N GLN A 182 2.88 10.77 -1.48
CA GLN A 182 2.28 9.61 -2.16
C GLN A 182 1.24 9.97 -3.23
N ASN A 183 0.78 11.22 -3.31
CA ASN A 183 -0.16 11.65 -4.35
C ASN A 183 0.50 12.04 -5.70
N GLU A 184 1.84 12.04 -5.79
CA GLU A 184 2.56 12.39 -7.02
C GLU A 184 3.09 11.14 -7.74
N ALA A 185 2.80 11.01 -9.04
CA ALA A 185 3.36 9.96 -9.87
C ALA A 185 4.87 10.17 -10.02
N GLY A 186 5.65 9.52 -9.15
CA GLY A 186 7.09 9.62 -9.19
C GLY A 186 7.75 9.33 -7.86
N GLU A 187 8.92 8.75 -7.98
CA GLU A 187 9.75 8.31 -6.87
C GLU A 187 10.71 9.44 -6.42
N SER A 188 10.24 10.70 -6.45
CA SER A 188 11.07 11.84 -6.04
C SER A 188 11.07 12.00 -4.53
N TYR A 189 12.25 12.00 -3.92
CA TYR A 189 12.39 12.14 -2.47
C TYR A 189 13.00 13.49 -2.11
N THR A 190 12.38 14.17 -1.15
CA THR A 190 12.89 15.41 -0.58
C THR A 190 13.66 15.10 0.69
N GLU A 191 14.94 15.47 0.72
CA GLU A 191 15.71 15.42 1.96
C GLU A 191 15.18 16.46 2.96
N LEU A 192 14.89 16.03 4.18
CA LEU A 192 14.46 16.88 5.30
C LEU A 192 15.62 17.33 6.19
N THR A 193 16.74 16.61 6.14
CA THR A 193 18.00 16.96 6.81
C THR A 193 18.94 17.69 5.85
N SER A 194 20.15 18.01 6.30
CA SER A 194 21.25 18.52 5.45
C SER A 194 22.43 17.56 5.58
N GLY A 195 22.41 16.49 4.79
CA GLY A 195 23.30 15.36 4.98
C GLY A 195 22.99 14.58 6.26
N TYR A 196 23.95 13.76 6.68
CA TYR A 196 23.86 13.07 7.95
C TYR A 196 24.03 14.02 9.13
N THR A 197 23.10 13.96 10.07
CA THR A 197 23.06 14.80 11.26
C THR A 197 22.90 13.97 12.53
N SER A 198 23.37 14.49 13.66
CA SER A 198 23.17 13.84 14.95
C SER A 198 21.80 14.22 15.51
N GLU A 199 21.21 13.33 16.30
CA GLU A 199 20.02 13.67 17.07
C GLU A 199 20.34 14.59 18.24
N GLU A 200 19.35 15.36 18.67
CA GLU A 200 19.39 16.16 19.89
C GLU A 200 18.29 15.64 20.82
N ASN A 201 18.69 15.07 21.97
CA ASN A 201 17.76 14.45 22.95
C ASN A 201 16.82 13.40 22.33
N GLY A 202 17.34 12.48 21.51
CA GLY A 202 16.52 11.44 20.87
C GLY A 202 15.73 11.91 19.65
N LYS A 203 15.87 13.19 19.23
CA LYS A 203 15.05 13.81 18.19
C LYS A 203 15.88 14.33 17.01
N ILE A 204 15.40 14.04 15.80
CA ILE A 204 15.79 14.74 14.58
C ILE A 204 14.67 15.70 14.20
N THR A 205 14.99 16.97 13.92
CA THR A 205 14.00 17.95 13.46
C THR A 205 14.25 18.28 11.98
N SER A 206 13.19 18.22 11.18
CA SER A 206 13.22 18.62 9.77
C SER A 206 13.71 20.06 9.61
N LEU A 207 14.53 20.32 8.60
CA LEU A 207 14.93 21.67 8.22
C LEU A 207 13.88 22.36 7.33
N LYS A 208 12.93 21.60 6.79
CA LYS A 208 11.91 22.05 5.83
C LYS A 208 10.50 21.84 6.37
N THR A 209 9.61 22.76 6.00
CA THR A 209 8.16 22.51 6.05
C THR A 209 7.76 21.65 4.84
N LEU A 210 6.54 21.12 4.87
CA LEU A 210 6.00 20.25 3.83
C LEU A 210 4.65 20.77 3.35
N SER A 211 4.30 20.42 2.10
CA SER A 211 3.00 20.77 1.53
C SER A 211 1.90 19.92 2.15
N SER A 212 0.73 20.50 2.35
CA SER A 212 -0.50 19.80 2.76
C SER A 212 -1.23 19.16 1.58
N GLY A 213 -0.88 19.48 0.34
CA GLY A 213 -1.68 19.10 -0.83
C GLY A 213 -3.09 19.71 -0.78
N SER A 214 -4.05 19.12 -1.49
CA SER A 214 -5.44 19.62 -1.50
C SER A 214 -6.33 19.02 -0.40
N ASN A 215 -6.08 17.76 -0.03
CA ASN A 215 -6.92 16.99 0.91
C ASN A 215 -6.09 16.36 2.04
N GLY A 216 -5.01 17.03 2.44
CA GLY A 216 -3.95 16.42 3.24
C GLY A 216 -3.03 15.54 2.39
N GLU A 217 -1.73 15.62 2.65
CA GLU A 217 -0.71 14.88 1.92
C GLU A 217 -0.14 13.77 2.81
N LYS A 218 -0.08 12.55 2.27
CA LYS A 218 0.54 11.43 2.97
C LYS A 218 2.00 11.36 2.55
N TYR A 219 2.89 11.44 3.54
CA TYR A 219 4.32 11.31 3.33
C TYR A 219 4.82 9.94 3.76
N LYS A 220 5.55 9.26 2.88
CA LYS A 220 6.44 8.14 3.23
C LYS A 220 7.78 8.71 3.68
N ALA A 221 8.15 8.53 4.94
CA ALA A 221 9.45 8.88 5.46
C ALA A 221 10.41 7.70 5.37
N ILE A 222 11.64 7.96 4.91
CA ILE A 222 12.77 7.05 5.02
C ILE A 222 13.79 7.70 5.94
N ILE A 223 14.09 7.01 7.04
CA ILE A 223 15.01 7.46 8.09
C ILE A 223 16.23 6.54 8.02
N TYR A 224 17.31 7.01 7.39
CA TYR A 224 18.56 6.29 7.31
C TYR A 224 19.36 6.46 8.61
N VAL A 225 20.03 5.40 9.05
CA VAL A 225 20.98 5.42 10.17
C VAL A 225 22.33 4.87 9.73
N LYS A 226 23.42 5.45 10.23
CA LYS A 226 24.76 4.87 10.11
C LYS A 226 25.69 5.27 11.26
N ARG A 227 26.76 4.51 11.43
CA ARG A 227 27.85 4.81 12.37
C ARG A 227 28.52 6.15 12.03
N THR A 228 28.80 6.92 13.06
CA THR A 228 29.50 8.20 12.92
C THR A 228 30.93 7.99 12.45
N GLY A 229 31.36 8.74 11.43
CA GLY A 229 32.73 8.71 10.91
C GLY A 229 33.06 7.50 10.02
N ALA A 230 32.09 6.64 9.70
CA ALA A 230 32.26 5.50 8.80
C ALA A 230 31.35 5.62 7.56
N PRO A 231 31.77 5.09 6.39
CA PRO A 231 30.84 4.84 5.29
C PRO A 231 29.75 3.85 5.72
N GLY A 232 28.53 4.03 5.22
CA GLY A 232 27.48 3.04 5.38
C GLY A 232 27.85 1.72 4.70
N ALA A 233 27.45 0.60 5.30
CA ALA A 233 27.65 -0.73 4.74
C ALA A 233 26.87 -0.98 3.43
N HIS A 234 25.78 -0.24 3.24
CA HIS A 234 24.89 -0.30 2.09
C HIS A 234 24.72 1.08 1.45
N ARG A 235 24.13 1.13 0.25
CA ARG A 235 23.85 2.39 -0.44
C ARG A 235 22.66 2.24 -1.37
N ASP A 236 21.86 3.29 -1.47
CA ASP A 236 20.86 3.48 -2.52
C ASP A 236 21.05 4.83 -3.22
N ALA A 237 20.13 5.17 -4.12
CA ALA A 237 20.18 6.42 -4.88
C ALA A 237 20.20 7.70 -4.01
N ASN A 238 19.74 7.63 -2.76
CA ASN A 238 19.67 8.77 -1.86
C ASN A 238 20.96 8.91 -1.03
N THR A 239 21.49 7.81 -0.46
CA THR A 239 22.65 7.86 0.45
C THR A 239 23.30 6.49 0.70
N ASP A 240 24.52 6.46 1.25
CA ASP A 240 25.05 5.27 1.95
C ASP A 240 24.49 5.19 3.36
N TYR A 241 24.13 4.00 3.83
CA TYR A 241 23.52 3.76 5.14
C TYR A 241 23.99 2.43 5.74
N ASP A 242 23.88 2.27 7.06
CA ASP A 242 24.02 0.96 7.70
C ASP A 242 22.67 0.27 7.82
N ASN A 243 21.60 1.03 8.10
CA ASN A 243 20.24 0.54 8.18
C ASN A 243 19.25 1.70 7.90
N TYR A 244 17.95 1.41 7.82
CA TYR A 244 16.92 2.42 7.67
C TYR A 244 15.59 1.99 8.30
N TYR A 245 14.71 2.97 8.51
CA TYR A 245 13.35 2.79 8.98
C TYR A 245 12.37 3.53 8.07
N ILE A 246 11.21 2.94 7.82
CA ILE A 246 10.15 3.55 7.01
C ILE A 246 8.96 3.81 7.91
N ASP A 247 8.41 5.02 7.85
CA ASP A 247 7.20 5.38 8.59
C ASP A 247 6.34 6.34 7.75
N TYR A 248 5.11 6.58 8.16
CA TYR A 248 4.15 7.39 7.41
C TYR A 248 3.46 8.41 8.31
N PHE A 249 3.36 9.65 7.83
CA PHE A 249 2.63 10.71 8.50
C PHE A 249 1.84 11.54 7.50
N ARG A 250 0.85 12.28 8.00
CA ARG A 250 0.02 13.17 7.18
C ARG A 250 0.38 14.62 7.45
N CYS A 251 0.47 15.42 6.39
CA CYS A 251 0.61 16.87 6.46
C CYS A 251 -0.71 17.54 6.04
N VAL A 252 -1.17 18.51 6.80
CA VAL A 252 -2.47 19.19 6.60
C VAL A 252 -2.32 20.70 6.83
N ASP A 253 -3.20 21.53 6.29
CA ASP A 253 -3.13 22.98 6.52
C ASP A 253 -3.69 23.41 7.87
N SER A 254 -4.70 22.68 8.34
CA SER A 254 -5.36 22.96 9.61
C SER A 254 -6.01 21.72 10.17
N ILE A 255 -6.22 21.75 11.48
CA ILE A 255 -7.06 20.81 12.20
C ILE A 255 -8.47 21.41 12.25
N ASP A 256 -9.49 20.62 11.90
CA ASP A 256 -10.88 21.07 11.75
C ASP A 256 -11.84 20.17 12.54
N VAL A 257 -11.59 20.11 13.86
CA VAL A 257 -12.43 19.39 14.82
C VAL A 257 -12.92 20.36 15.89
N ASN A 258 -13.95 21.13 15.54
CA ASN A 258 -14.68 21.94 16.52
C ASN A 258 -15.53 21.02 17.39
N SER A 259 -15.06 20.71 18.60
CA SER A 259 -15.79 19.97 19.65
C SER A 259 -16.61 18.77 19.15
N GLY A 260 -16.05 17.92 18.28
CA GLY A 260 -16.65 16.62 18.01
C GLY A 260 -16.74 15.81 19.31
N ASP A 261 -17.75 14.96 19.42
CA ASP A 261 -17.86 14.06 20.56
C ASP A 261 -16.73 13.05 20.45
N TYR A 262 -15.66 13.28 21.22
CA TYR A 262 -14.58 12.32 21.35
C TYR A 262 -15.13 11.07 22.04
N VAL A 263 -14.79 9.90 21.50
CA VAL A 263 -15.09 8.62 22.14
C VAL A 263 -13.79 7.95 22.54
N ASP A 264 -13.67 7.73 23.85
CA ASP A 264 -12.49 7.14 24.47
C ASP A 264 -12.50 5.62 24.31
N TYR A 265 -11.36 5.09 23.85
CA TYR A 265 -11.08 3.66 23.82
C TYR A 265 -9.93 3.35 24.77
N ASN A 266 -10.12 2.36 25.64
CA ASN A 266 -9.09 1.91 26.58
C ASN A 266 -8.09 0.93 25.93
N LEU A 267 -7.62 1.28 24.73
CA LEU A 267 -6.61 0.55 23.96
C LEU A 267 -5.63 1.57 23.38
N SER A 268 -4.35 1.21 23.36
CA SER A 268 -3.33 2.02 22.68
C SER A 268 -3.34 1.77 21.17
N LEU A 269 -2.73 2.68 20.42
CA LEU A 269 -2.51 2.50 18.98
C LEU A 269 -1.74 1.18 18.70
N ASP A 270 -0.73 0.88 19.50
CA ASP A 270 0.09 -0.32 19.35
C ASP A 270 -0.69 -1.60 19.63
N ASP A 271 -1.63 -1.58 20.60
CA ASP A 271 -2.51 -2.74 20.86
C ASP A 271 -3.32 -3.09 19.60
N ILE A 272 -3.96 -2.08 19.00
CA ILE A 272 -4.78 -2.27 17.80
C ILE A 272 -3.90 -2.75 16.63
N VAL A 273 -2.76 -2.09 16.39
CA VAL A 273 -1.83 -2.47 15.31
C VAL A 273 -1.33 -3.91 15.50
N ASN A 274 -0.95 -4.30 16.71
CA ASN A 274 -0.48 -5.65 17.00
C ASN A 274 -1.59 -6.69 16.79
N THR A 275 -2.86 -6.38 17.07
CA THR A 275 -3.97 -7.26 16.72
C THR A 275 -4.12 -7.40 15.20
N GLN A 276 -4.10 -6.28 14.46
CA GLN A 276 -4.28 -6.27 13.00
C GLN A 276 -3.22 -7.10 12.26
N VAL A 277 -1.94 -6.98 12.64
CA VAL A 277 -0.84 -7.71 11.97
C VAL A 277 -0.83 -9.21 12.26
N ASN A 278 -1.54 -9.66 13.30
CA ASN A 278 -1.61 -11.06 13.72
C ASN A 278 -2.96 -11.72 13.37
N LEU A 279 -3.77 -11.09 12.52
CA LEU A 279 -4.99 -11.69 12.00
C LEU A 279 -4.69 -12.91 11.13
N ASP A 280 -5.68 -13.79 11.00
CA ASP A 280 -5.57 -14.94 10.11
C ASP A 280 -5.47 -14.52 8.63
N SER A 281 -5.05 -15.46 7.78
CA SER A 281 -4.82 -15.21 6.36
C SER A 281 -6.06 -14.72 5.59
N ASN A 282 -7.27 -14.93 6.12
CA ASN A 282 -8.51 -14.51 5.47
C ASN A 282 -8.90 -13.07 5.84
N SER A 283 -8.28 -12.51 6.88
CA SER A 283 -8.57 -11.18 7.41
C SER A 283 -7.34 -10.26 7.39
N THR A 284 -6.23 -10.72 6.81
CA THR A 284 -4.98 -9.98 6.70
C THR A 284 -5.24 -8.60 6.09
N PRO A 285 -4.88 -7.50 6.79
CA PRO A 285 -4.97 -6.17 6.22
C PRO A 285 -4.11 -6.06 4.96
N VAL A 286 -4.71 -5.55 3.88
CA VAL A 286 -4.02 -5.31 2.61
C VAL A 286 -3.98 -3.83 2.30
N PHE A 287 -3.05 -3.42 1.46
CA PHE A 287 -3.08 -2.10 0.84
C PHE A 287 -3.41 -2.26 -0.65
N VAL A 288 -4.62 -1.84 -1.04
CA VAL A 288 -5.05 -1.91 -2.44
C VAL A 288 -4.67 -0.58 -3.10
N ALA A 289 -3.70 -0.59 -4.02
CA ALA A 289 -3.42 0.55 -4.89
C ALA A 289 -4.29 0.45 -6.16
N ASP A 290 -4.51 1.56 -6.87
CA ASP A 290 -5.40 1.66 -8.06
C ASP A 290 -5.11 0.63 -9.17
N THR A 291 -3.95 -0.04 -9.16
CA THR A 291 -3.53 -1.00 -10.18
C THR A 291 -3.11 -2.37 -9.65
N ALA A 292 -3.21 -2.64 -8.35
CA ALA A 292 -2.82 -3.93 -7.76
C ALA A 292 -3.73 -4.28 -6.57
N MET A 293 -4.37 -5.45 -6.64
CA MET A 293 -5.01 -6.08 -5.49
C MET A 293 -3.98 -6.97 -4.76
N ASP A 294 -4.09 -7.03 -3.44
CA ASP A 294 -3.61 -8.12 -2.58
C ASP A 294 -2.16 -8.12 -2.04
N ASN A 295 -1.53 -6.95 -1.84
CA ASN A 295 -0.28 -6.89 -1.07
C ASN A 295 -0.58 -6.73 0.43
N ALA A 296 0.02 -7.60 1.25
CA ALA A 296 -0.06 -7.50 2.70
C ALA A 296 0.41 -6.11 3.15
N ALA A 297 -0.38 -5.42 3.97
CA ALA A 297 -0.03 -4.10 4.46
C ALA A 297 1.12 -4.18 5.46
N SER A 298 2.04 -3.23 5.38
CA SER A 298 3.13 -3.12 6.35
C SER A 298 2.59 -2.66 7.72
N LYS A 299 3.32 -2.99 8.80
CA LYS A 299 2.92 -2.58 10.17
C LYS A 299 2.78 -1.06 10.25
N ASN A 300 3.69 -0.33 9.62
CA ASN A 300 3.67 1.13 9.64
C ASN A 300 2.60 1.74 8.72
N GLN A 301 2.21 1.05 7.64
CA GLN A 301 1.03 1.44 6.86
C GLN A 301 -0.27 1.26 7.66
N ILE A 302 -0.43 0.13 8.37
CA ILE A 302 -1.58 -0.11 9.25
C ILE A 302 -1.63 0.97 10.35
N LYS A 303 -0.51 1.19 11.05
CA LYS A 303 -0.36 2.23 12.08
C LYS A 303 -0.82 3.60 11.60
N TYR A 304 -0.48 3.97 10.36
CA TYR A 304 -0.90 5.24 9.78
C TYR A 304 -2.42 5.36 9.64
N TYR A 305 -3.08 4.37 9.03
CA TYR A 305 -4.51 4.47 8.74
C TYR A 305 -5.41 4.23 9.96
N VAL A 306 -4.94 3.45 10.94
CA VAL A 306 -5.68 3.22 12.18
C VAL A 306 -5.49 4.33 13.20
N ASN A 307 -4.48 5.21 13.06
CA ASN A 307 -4.30 6.32 13.98
C ASN A 307 -5.30 7.45 13.67
N PRO A 308 -6.32 7.71 14.52
CA PRO A 308 -7.31 8.75 14.26
C PRO A 308 -6.70 10.15 14.24
N ASP A 309 -5.60 10.37 14.98
CA ASP A 309 -4.92 11.67 15.05
C ASP A 309 -4.34 12.08 13.70
N ASN A 310 -4.09 11.15 12.77
CA ASN A 310 -3.67 11.51 11.43
C ASN A 310 -4.76 12.27 10.65
N PHE A 311 -6.04 12.14 10.98
CA PHE A 311 -7.13 12.52 10.08
C PHE A 311 -8.05 13.58 10.67
N LEU A 312 -7.50 14.51 11.46
CA LEU A 312 -8.24 15.58 12.13
C LEU A 312 -8.45 16.82 11.25
N ASP A 313 -8.12 16.76 9.97
CA ASP A 313 -8.33 17.84 9.00
C ASP A 313 -9.75 17.85 8.40
N SER A 314 -10.08 18.92 7.67
CA SER A 314 -11.41 19.16 7.08
C SER A 314 -11.83 18.14 6.02
N TYR A 315 -10.91 17.30 5.56
CA TYR A 315 -11.18 16.16 4.69
C TYR A 315 -11.14 14.85 5.47
N GLY A 316 -10.02 14.56 6.14
CA GLY A 316 -9.81 13.30 6.87
C GLY A 316 -10.91 12.97 7.88
N LYS A 317 -11.50 13.99 8.54
CA LYS A 317 -12.49 13.80 9.60
C LYS A 317 -13.78 13.10 9.16
N TYR A 318 -14.07 13.08 7.85
CA TYR A 318 -15.28 12.44 7.32
C TYR A 318 -15.33 10.92 7.51
N GLN A 319 -14.21 10.26 7.80
CA GLN A 319 -14.25 8.86 8.23
C GLN A 319 -14.88 8.67 9.62
N PHE A 320 -15.01 9.76 10.40
CA PHE A 320 -15.63 9.80 11.71
C PHE A 320 -17.08 10.30 11.67
N LEU A 321 -17.63 10.60 10.49
CA LEU A 321 -19.01 11.04 10.32
C LEU A 321 -19.97 9.93 10.78
N LYS A 322 -21.00 10.29 11.55
CA LYS A 322 -22.10 9.38 11.90
C LYS A 322 -22.84 8.97 10.63
N LEU A 323 -22.99 7.66 10.45
CA LEU A 323 -23.62 7.07 9.26
C LEU A 323 -25.12 6.76 9.46
N THR A 324 -25.75 7.34 10.48
CA THR A 324 -27.20 7.26 10.70
C THR A 324 -27.95 8.23 9.79
N TYR A 325 -29.24 8.00 9.58
CA TYR A 325 -30.04 8.84 8.69
C TYR A 325 -30.18 10.27 9.23
N GLU A 326 -30.03 11.24 8.34
CA GLU A 326 -30.33 12.64 8.57
C GLU A 326 -31.12 13.17 7.38
N ASP A 327 -32.20 13.91 7.65
CA ASP A 327 -33.03 14.52 6.63
C ASP A 327 -32.36 15.79 6.07
N GLY A 328 -32.66 16.14 4.82
CA GLY A 328 -32.16 17.35 4.17
C GLY A 328 -31.72 17.17 2.71
N ILE A 329 -31.70 15.93 2.20
CA ILE A 329 -31.36 15.63 0.80
C ILE A 329 -32.65 15.46 -0.01
N THR A 330 -32.81 16.23 -1.07
CA THR A 330 -33.99 16.12 -1.95
C THR A 330 -33.73 15.14 -3.10
N VAL A 331 -34.79 14.50 -3.59
CA VAL A 331 -34.73 13.61 -4.77
C VAL A 331 -34.06 14.29 -5.96
N ASP A 332 -34.38 15.55 -6.23
CA ASP A 332 -33.82 16.31 -7.36
C ASP A 332 -32.32 16.54 -7.20
N SER A 333 -31.86 16.97 -6.01
CA SER A 333 -30.44 17.16 -5.74
C SER A 333 -29.66 15.85 -5.91
N LEU A 334 -30.22 14.74 -5.43
CA LEU A 334 -29.59 13.44 -5.54
C LEU A 334 -29.60 12.92 -6.99
N ASN A 335 -30.71 13.05 -7.72
CA ASN A 335 -30.77 12.68 -9.13
C ASN A 335 -29.79 13.48 -10.00
N ASN A 336 -29.58 14.76 -9.69
CA ASN A 336 -28.56 15.56 -10.35
C ASN A 336 -27.15 15.01 -10.12
N PHE A 337 -26.84 14.54 -8.91
CA PHE A 337 -25.57 13.89 -8.62
C PHE A 337 -25.43 12.52 -9.30
N LEU A 338 -26.51 11.75 -9.32
CA LEU A 338 -26.54 10.40 -9.90
C LEU A 338 -26.52 10.39 -11.43
N LYS A 339 -26.58 11.55 -12.09
CA LYS A 339 -26.52 11.67 -13.54
C LYS A 339 -25.20 11.08 -14.08
N GLY A 340 -25.29 10.18 -15.05
CA GLY A 340 -24.14 9.50 -15.64
C GLY A 340 -23.48 8.45 -14.73
N LYS A 341 -24.12 8.06 -13.62
CA LYS A 341 -23.62 7.05 -12.66
C LYS A 341 -24.19 5.66 -12.95
N GLY A 342 -24.20 5.30 -14.24
CA GLY A 342 -24.66 4.00 -14.73
C GLY A 342 -26.08 3.66 -14.25
N ILE A 343 -26.21 2.49 -13.64
CA ILE A 343 -27.51 1.98 -13.16
C ILE A 343 -28.18 2.86 -12.10
N PHE A 344 -27.42 3.75 -11.44
CA PHE A 344 -27.96 4.61 -10.40
C PHE A 344 -28.61 5.90 -10.92
N GLU A 345 -28.48 6.22 -12.21
CA GLU A 345 -29.12 7.41 -12.77
C GLU A 345 -30.64 7.40 -12.55
N GLY A 346 -31.18 8.44 -11.92
CA GLY A 346 -32.60 8.54 -11.60
C GLY A 346 -33.07 7.78 -10.34
N MET A 347 -32.18 7.07 -9.64
CA MET A 347 -32.52 6.28 -8.44
C MET A 347 -32.61 7.12 -7.15
N GLY A 348 -32.67 8.45 -7.21
CA GLY A 348 -32.65 9.33 -6.05
C GLY A 348 -33.71 8.98 -5.00
N GLN A 349 -34.96 8.74 -5.41
CA GLN A 349 -36.02 8.33 -4.48
C GLN A 349 -35.69 6.98 -3.82
N SER A 350 -35.22 6.00 -4.59
CA SER A 350 -34.87 4.67 -4.07
C SER A 350 -33.76 4.72 -3.03
N PHE A 351 -32.77 5.61 -3.20
CA PHE A 351 -31.72 5.85 -2.19
C PHE A 351 -32.26 6.51 -0.93
N LEU A 352 -33.12 7.52 -1.05
CA LEU A 352 -33.74 8.17 0.10
C LEU A 352 -34.62 7.19 0.89
N ASP A 353 -35.47 6.43 0.20
CA ASP A 353 -36.34 5.43 0.83
C ASP A 353 -35.51 4.34 1.53
N ALA A 354 -34.46 3.84 0.89
CA ALA A 354 -33.61 2.81 1.47
C ALA A 354 -32.84 3.33 2.70
N ALA A 355 -32.38 4.59 2.66
CA ALA A 355 -31.67 5.24 3.74
C ALA A 355 -32.58 5.50 4.95
N GLU A 356 -33.75 6.12 4.74
CA GLU A 356 -34.72 6.46 5.79
C GLU A 356 -35.24 5.19 6.48
N ASN A 357 -35.73 4.21 5.71
CA ASN A 357 -36.32 2.98 6.25
C ASN A 357 -35.34 2.13 7.07
N ASN A 358 -34.03 2.34 6.88
CA ASN A 358 -33.00 1.57 7.56
C ASN A 358 -32.13 2.43 8.49
N ASN A 359 -32.48 3.70 8.73
CA ASN A 359 -31.69 4.64 9.54
C ASN A 359 -30.21 4.69 9.12
N ILE A 360 -29.96 4.90 7.83
CA ILE A 360 -28.61 5.04 7.25
C ILE A 360 -28.45 6.41 6.60
N SER A 361 -27.27 7.00 6.68
CA SER A 361 -26.90 8.22 5.96
C SER A 361 -26.99 8.00 4.45
N VAL A 362 -27.78 8.82 3.76
CA VAL A 362 -27.92 8.82 2.30
C VAL A 362 -26.55 9.01 1.63
N ALA A 363 -25.75 9.97 2.12
CA ALA A 363 -24.44 10.28 1.54
C ALA A 363 -23.49 9.06 1.60
N TYR A 364 -23.50 8.36 2.72
CA TYR A 364 -22.75 7.11 2.87
C TYR A 364 -23.28 6.02 1.94
N LEU A 365 -24.59 5.77 1.93
CA LEU A 365 -25.18 4.70 1.13
C LEU A 365 -24.85 4.86 -0.37
N VAL A 366 -24.92 6.09 -0.87
CA VAL A 366 -24.57 6.44 -2.26
C VAL A 366 -23.07 6.28 -2.49
N SER A 367 -22.22 6.84 -1.62
CA SER A 367 -20.76 6.72 -1.73
C SER A 367 -20.31 5.26 -1.79
N HIS A 368 -20.86 4.45 -0.90
CA HIS A 368 -20.55 3.05 -0.78
C HIS A 368 -20.97 2.29 -2.04
N ALA A 369 -22.21 2.48 -2.50
CA ALA A 369 -22.69 1.86 -3.73
C ALA A 369 -21.80 2.24 -4.92
N MET A 370 -21.35 3.50 -5.01
CA MET A 370 -20.47 3.96 -6.08
C MET A 370 -19.09 3.32 -6.03
N LEU A 371 -18.46 3.24 -4.85
CA LEU A 371 -17.13 2.64 -4.73
C LEU A 371 -17.16 1.15 -5.08
N GLU A 372 -18.11 0.40 -4.51
CA GLU A 372 -18.22 -1.05 -4.70
C GLU A 372 -18.58 -1.46 -6.12
N THR A 373 -19.15 -0.56 -6.91
CA THR A 373 -19.62 -0.86 -8.26
C THR A 373 -18.87 -0.11 -9.36
N GLY A 374 -17.85 0.67 -9.03
CA GLY A 374 -17.15 1.51 -10.00
C GLY A 374 -18.12 2.49 -10.69
N ASN A 375 -18.86 3.28 -9.91
CA ASN A 375 -19.92 4.19 -10.38
C ASN A 375 -21.09 3.49 -11.10
N GLY A 376 -21.48 2.29 -10.65
CA GLY A 376 -22.66 1.58 -11.15
C GLY A 376 -22.41 0.77 -12.43
N GLU A 377 -21.15 0.57 -12.83
CA GLU A 377 -20.78 -0.10 -14.07
C GLU A 377 -20.36 -1.57 -13.89
N SER A 378 -20.10 -1.99 -12.64
CA SER A 378 -19.61 -3.35 -12.38
C SER A 378 -20.60 -4.44 -12.84
N GLN A 379 -20.06 -5.61 -13.20
CA GLN A 379 -20.88 -6.75 -13.64
C GLN A 379 -21.90 -7.17 -12.56
N LEU A 380 -21.49 -7.16 -11.29
CA LEU A 380 -22.35 -7.55 -10.17
C LEU A 380 -23.51 -6.55 -9.95
N ALA A 381 -23.28 -5.27 -10.23
CA ALA A 381 -24.31 -4.25 -10.24
C ALA A 381 -25.23 -4.33 -11.47
N ASN A 382 -24.80 -4.97 -12.56
CA ASN A 382 -25.50 -4.97 -13.86
C ASN A 382 -26.03 -6.36 -14.26
N GLY A 383 -26.54 -7.13 -13.28
CA GLY A 383 -27.25 -8.39 -13.53
C GLY A 383 -26.47 -9.66 -13.16
N GLY A 384 -25.24 -9.54 -12.66
CA GLY A 384 -24.47 -10.64 -12.05
C GLY A 384 -23.75 -11.56 -13.04
N ALA A 385 -23.38 -12.75 -12.55
CA ALA A 385 -22.60 -13.74 -13.27
C ALA A 385 -23.33 -14.29 -14.50
N ARG A 386 -22.57 -14.48 -15.59
CA ARG A 386 -23.05 -15.06 -16.85
C ARG A 386 -22.24 -16.30 -17.22
N ASP A 387 -22.89 -17.26 -17.86
CA ASP A 387 -22.24 -18.46 -18.41
C ASP A 387 -21.46 -18.15 -19.70
N SER A 388 -20.75 -19.16 -20.22
CA SER A 388 -19.98 -19.05 -21.47
C SER A 388 -20.80 -18.75 -22.72
N LYS A 389 -22.13 -18.83 -22.64
CA LYS A 389 -23.10 -18.48 -23.70
C LYS A 389 -23.78 -17.13 -23.43
N ASN A 390 -23.23 -16.33 -22.51
CA ASN A 390 -23.71 -15.01 -22.11
C ASN A 390 -25.12 -15.02 -21.45
N LYS A 391 -25.55 -16.15 -20.89
CA LYS A 391 -26.82 -16.28 -20.15
C LYS A 391 -26.60 -16.11 -18.65
N TYR A 392 -27.57 -15.55 -17.93
CA TYR A 392 -27.51 -15.44 -16.48
C TYR A 392 -27.42 -16.83 -15.83
N VAL A 393 -26.49 -17.01 -14.90
CA VAL A 393 -26.25 -18.31 -14.23
C VAL A 393 -27.51 -18.82 -13.50
N TYR A 394 -28.31 -17.91 -12.94
CA TYR A 394 -29.58 -18.23 -12.26
C TYR A 394 -30.83 -18.00 -13.14
N GLY A 395 -30.65 -17.90 -14.47
CA GLY A 395 -31.75 -17.75 -15.43
C GLY A 395 -32.41 -16.36 -15.48
N LYS A 396 -32.08 -15.45 -14.56
CA LYS A 396 -32.54 -14.05 -14.54
C LYS A 396 -31.44 -13.11 -14.05
N ALA A 397 -31.57 -11.83 -14.38
CA ALA A 397 -30.71 -10.78 -13.82
C ALA A 397 -30.96 -10.64 -12.31
N VAL A 398 -29.88 -10.46 -11.55
CA VAL A 398 -29.90 -10.11 -10.13
C VAL A 398 -28.84 -9.07 -9.85
N TYR A 399 -29.06 -8.23 -8.86
CA TYR A 399 -28.29 -7.00 -8.65
C TYR A 399 -27.71 -7.00 -7.23
N ASN A 400 -26.45 -6.59 -7.08
CA ASN A 400 -25.81 -6.42 -5.77
C ASN A 400 -24.85 -5.23 -5.83
N PHE A 401 -25.18 -4.19 -5.06
CA PHE A 401 -24.52 -2.88 -5.10
C PHE A 401 -23.47 -2.67 -4.02
N PHE A 402 -23.31 -3.63 -3.10
CA PHE A 402 -22.47 -3.47 -1.91
C PHE A 402 -21.50 -4.63 -1.71
N GLY A 403 -21.30 -5.46 -2.74
CA GLY A 403 -20.40 -6.62 -2.67
C GLY A 403 -20.81 -7.68 -1.65
N ILE A 404 -22.08 -7.70 -1.19
CA ILE A 404 -22.50 -8.57 -0.08
C ILE A 404 -22.37 -10.03 -0.52
N GLY A 405 -21.55 -10.80 0.21
CA GLY A 405 -21.26 -12.20 -0.11
C GLY A 405 -20.38 -12.42 -1.35
N ALA A 406 -19.79 -11.36 -1.91
CA ALA A 406 -18.87 -11.45 -3.06
C ALA A 406 -17.43 -11.75 -2.60
N THR A 407 -17.23 -12.93 -2.00
CA THR A 407 -15.93 -13.35 -1.44
C THR A 407 -15.40 -14.62 -2.13
N GLY A 408 -14.12 -14.92 -1.93
CA GLY A 408 -13.48 -16.14 -2.46
C GLY A 408 -13.05 -16.04 -3.94
N GLU A 409 -12.62 -17.17 -4.50
CA GLU A 409 -12.01 -17.25 -5.85
C GLU A 409 -12.92 -16.76 -6.98
N ASP A 410 -14.24 -16.88 -6.83
CA ASP A 410 -15.24 -16.37 -7.78
C ASP A 410 -16.21 -15.41 -7.07
N ALA A 411 -15.68 -14.26 -6.67
CA ALA A 411 -16.42 -13.20 -5.98
C ALA A 411 -17.69 -12.77 -6.75
N VAL A 412 -17.64 -12.71 -8.08
CA VAL A 412 -18.79 -12.33 -8.91
C VAL A 412 -19.89 -13.39 -8.81
N LEU A 413 -19.56 -14.68 -8.93
CA LEU A 413 -20.54 -15.76 -8.78
C LEU A 413 -21.13 -15.80 -7.38
N ASN A 414 -20.31 -15.68 -6.33
CA ASN A 414 -20.77 -15.73 -4.94
C ASN A 414 -21.66 -14.52 -4.57
N GLY A 415 -21.30 -13.32 -5.05
CA GLY A 415 -22.14 -12.13 -4.92
C GLY A 415 -23.46 -12.28 -5.68
N THR A 416 -23.44 -12.92 -6.86
CA THR A 416 -24.65 -13.18 -7.67
C THR A 416 -25.58 -14.18 -6.97
N LYS A 417 -25.01 -15.25 -6.39
CA LYS A 417 -25.75 -16.22 -5.59
C LYS A 417 -26.46 -15.54 -4.43
N THR A 418 -25.75 -14.70 -3.69
CA THR A 418 -26.30 -13.95 -2.55
C THR A 418 -27.46 -13.06 -2.99
N ALA A 419 -27.32 -12.34 -4.10
CA ALA A 419 -28.39 -11.51 -4.66
C ALA A 419 -29.63 -12.34 -5.05
N TYR A 420 -29.42 -13.49 -5.68
CA TYR A 420 -30.50 -14.40 -6.07
C TYR A 420 -31.26 -14.96 -4.87
N GLU A 421 -30.55 -15.43 -3.84
CA GLU A 421 -31.14 -15.99 -2.62
C GLU A 421 -31.93 -14.94 -1.82
N ASN A 422 -31.51 -13.67 -1.86
CA ASN A 422 -32.22 -12.56 -1.25
C ASN A 422 -33.32 -11.93 -2.13
N GLY A 423 -33.53 -12.46 -3.35
CA GLY A 423 -34.58 -11.97 -4.25
C GLY A 423 -34.33 -10.57 -4.82
N TRP A 424 -33.06 -10.16 -4.95
CA TRP A 424 -32.64 -8.86 -5.50
C TRP A 424 -32.69 -8.88 -7.04
N ASP A 425 -33.87 -9.07 -7.59
CA ASP A 425 -34.12 -9.17 -9.04
C ASP A 425 -34.56 -7.86 -9.70
N THR A 426 -34.53 -6.75 -8.95
CA THR A 426 -34.57 -5.38 -9.49
C THR A 426 -33.53 -4.50 -8.78
N PRO A 427 -33.09 -3.40 -9.40
CA PRO A 427 -32.20 -2.43 -8.76
C PRO A 427 -32.72 -1.92 -7.41
N GLU A 428 -34.00 -1.59 -7.31
CA GLU A 428 -34.61 -1.06 -6.08
C GLU A 428 -34.60 -2.08 -4.94
N LYS A 429 -34.86 -3.36 -5.25
CA LYS A 429 -34.79 -4.44 -4.27
C LYS A 429 -33.37 -4.68 -3.79
N ALA A 430 -32.38 -4.61 -4.68
CA ALA A 430 -30.97 -4.74 -4.32
C ALA A 430 -30.49 -3.61 -3.43
N LEU A 431 -30.90 -2.37 -3.76
CA LEU A 431 -30.58 -1.19 -2.95
C LEU A 431 -31.21 -1.27 -1.55
N SER A 432 -32.52 -1.52 -1.49
CA SER A 432 -33.25 -1.65 -0.22
C SER A 432 -32.72 -2.82 0.64
N GLY A 433 -32.52 -3.99 0.02
CA GLY A 433 -32.02 -5.18 0.71
C GLY A 433 -30.57 -5.04 1.18
N GLY A 434 -29.71 -4.44 0.37
CA GLY A 434 -28.33 -4.13 0.75
C GLY A 434 -28.24 -3.11 1.87
N ALA A 435 -29.01 -2.02 1.80
CA ALA A 435 -29.11 -1.03 2.88
C ALA A 435 -29.58 -1.68 4.19
N LYS A 436 -30.62 -2.50 4.14
CA LYS A 436 -31.11 -3.25 5.30
C LYS A 436 -30.02 -4.16 5.91
N TRP A 437 -29.27 -4.85 5.06
CA TRP A 437 -28.17 -5.70 5.53
C TRP A 437 -27.08 -4.88 6.21
N ILE A 438 -26.62 -3.78 5.60
CA ILE A 438 -25.58 -2.90 6.16
C ILE A 438 -26.05 -2.31 7.50
N ALA A 439 -27.29 -1.84 7.59
CA ALA A 439 -27.89 -1.33 8.82
C ALA A 439 -27.86 -2.37 9.93
N ALA A 440 -28.35 -3.58 9.65
CA ALA A 440 -28.50 -4.63 10.65
C ALA A 440 -27.15 -5.21 11.10
N GLN A 441 -26.18 -5.32 10.18
CA GLN A 441 -24.87 -5.91 10.50
C GLN A 441 -23.92 -4.90 11.14
N TYR A 442 -23.95 -3.62 10.73
CA TYR A 442 -22.95 -2.62 11.15
C TYR A 442 -23.56 -1.43 11.90
N ILE A 443 -24.28 -0.55 11.19
CA ILE A 443 -24.62 0.81 11.69
C ILE A 443 -25.58 0.76 12.88
N ASN A 444 -26.63 -0.05 12.79
CA ASN A 444 -27.66 -0.19 13.83
C ASN A 444 -27.51 -1.51 14.61
N ASN A 445 -26.36 -2.17 14.50
CA ASN A 445 -26.12 -3.42 15.20
C ASN A 445 -25.95 -3.16 16.70
N PRO A 446 -26.77 -3.77 17.58
CA PRO A 446 -26.73 -3.47 19.01
C PRO A 446 -25.46 -3.94 19.71
N SER A 447 -24.72 -4.89 19.11
CA SER A 447 -23.49 -5.44 19.68
C SER A 447 -22.24 -4.71 19.19
N TYR A 448 -22.16 -4.44 17.88
CA TYR A 448 -20.98 -3.80 17.27
C TYR A 448 -21.08 -2.28 17.19
N ASN A 449 -22.28 -1.75 16.92
CA ASN A 449 -22.56 -0.31 16.76
C ASN A 449 -21.50 0.46 15.93
N GLN A 450 -21.19 -0.08 14.75
CA GLN A 450 -20.17 0.45 13.84
C GLN A 450 -20.77 1.53 12.94
N ASP A 451 -21.12 2.66 13.56
CA ASP A 451 -21.87 3.76 12.96
C ASP A 451 -21.00 4.91 12.42
N THR A 452 -19.70 4.65 12.20
CA THR A 452 -18.76 5.50 11.44
C THR A 452 -17.92 4.62 10.51
N LEU A 453 -17.40 5.18 9.41
CA LEU A 453 -16.51 4.44 8.50
C LEU A 453 -15.28 3.88 9.23
N TYR A 454 -14.73 4.66 10.17
CA TYR A 454 -13.62 4.23 11.01
C TYR A 454 -13.99 2.99 11.84
N LYS A 455 -15.15 2.97 12.51
CA LYS A 455 -15.58 1.79 13.28
C LYS A 455 -15.86 0.58 12.40
N MET A 456 -16.47 0.78 11.22
CA MET A 456 -16.70 -0.30 10.26
C MET A 456 -15.39 -0.93 9.79
N ARG A 457 -14.34 -0.14 9.59
CA ARG A 457 -13.03 -0.65 9.16
C ARG A 457 -12.25 -1.27 10.31
N TRP A 458 -12.18 -0.62 11.47
CA TRP A 458 -11.20 -0.95 12.49
C TRP A 458 -11.76 -1.64 13.72
N ASP A 459 -13.07 -1.48 13.99
CA ASP A 459 -13.74 -1.83 15.26
C ASP A 459 -12.83 -1.57 16.48
N PRO A 460 -12.56 -0.31 16.85
CA PRO A 460 -11.68 -0.01 17.99
C PRO A 460 -12.20 -0.56 19.33
N ALA A 461 -13.47 -0.99 19.43
CA ALA A 461 -13.99 -1.66 20.63
C ALA A 461 -13.56 -3.14 20.67
N ASN A 462 -13.51 -3.81 19.51
CA ASN A 462 -13.06 -5.20 19.37
C ASN A 462 -12.13 -5.35 18.16
N PRO A 463 -10.88 -4.86 18.22
CA PRO A 463 -10.00 -4.82 17.07
C PRO A 463 -9.87 -6.16 16.35
N GLY A 464 -9.98 -6.12 15.02
CA GLY A 464 -9.80 -7.30 14.18
C GLY A 464 -11.01 -8.23 14.13
N GLN A 465 -12.12 -7.88 14.80
CA GLN A 465 -13.40 -8.56 14.65
C GLN A 465 -14.32 -7.75 13.73
N HIS A 466 -15.19 -8.44 13.00
CA HIS A 466 -16.32 -7.86 12.26
C HIS A 466 -15.95 -6.60 11.43
N GLN A 467 -14.84 -6.67 10.70
CA GLN A 467 -14.37 -5.57 9.85
C GLN A 467 -15.02 -5.64 8.47
N TYR A 468 -15.47 -4.50 7.96
CA TYR A 468 -16.16 -4.44 6.68
C TYR A 468 -15.24 -4.76 5.48
N ALA A 469 -13.97 -4.37 5.57
CA ALA A 469 -13.02 -4.48 4.47
C ALA A 469 -11.60 -4.79 4.96
N THR A 470 -10.81 -5.45 4.10
CA THR A 470 -9.38 -5.75 4.32
C THR A 470 -8.47 -4.57 3.93
N ASP A 471 -8.87 -3.73 2.98
CA ASP A 471 -8.10 -2.55 2.56
C ASP A 471 -7.96 -1.55 3.72
N ILE A 472 -6.72 -1.32 4.17
CA ILE A 472 -6.40 -0.37 5.25
C ILE A 472 -6.82 1.07 4.91
N ALA A 473 -6.94 1.41 3.62
CA ALA A 473 -7.33 2.74 3.18
C ALA A 473 -8.84 2.87 2.89
N TRP A 474 -9.64 1.81 3.08
CA TRP A 474 -11.05 1.77 2.69
C TRP A 474 -11.86 2.95 3.25
N ALA A 475 -11.75 3.21 4.56
CA ALA A 475 -12.50 4.30 5.20
C ALA A 475 -12.15 5.67 4.61
N TYR A 476 -10.87 5.88 4.28
CA TYR A 476 -10.39 7.12 3.67
C TYR A 476 -10.87 7.29 2.22
N LYS A 477 -10.88 6.21 1.44
CA LYS A 477 -11.30 6.21 0.02
C LYS A 477 -12.77 6.58 -0.17
N GLN A 478 -13.62 6.31 0.82
CA GLN A 478 -15.04 6.69 0.79
C GLN A 478 -15.27 8.20 0.93
N ILE A 479 -14.31 8.94 1.49
CA ILE A 479 -14.51 10.36 1.85
C ILE A 479 -14.81 11.23 0.63
N SER A 480 -14.18 10.98 -0.52
CA SER A 480 -14.33 11.85 -1.71
C SER A 480 -15.78 11.94 -2.17
N ASN A 481 -16.46 10.80 -2.25
CA ASN A 481 -17.86 10.70 -2.65
C ASN A 481 -18.79 11.27 -1.56
N ILE A 482 -18.54 10.96 -0.28
CA ILE A 482 -19.32 11.54 0.83
C ILE A 482 -19.21 13.06 0.84
N LYS A 483 -17.99 13.60 0.75
CA LYS A 483 -17.75 15.05 0.74
C LYS A 483 -18.37 15.71 -0.48
N SER A 484 -18.21 15.13 -1.68
CA SER A 484 -18.84 15.66 -2.90
C SER A 484 -20.36 15.74 -2.79
N LEU A 485 -20.99 14.73 -2.19
CA LEU A 485 -22.42 14.75 -1.88
C LEU A 485 -22.78 15.85 -0.89
N GLN A 486 -21.98 16.04 0.16
CA GLN A 486 -22.19 17.09 1.16
C GLN A 486 -21.94 18.50 0.58
N ASP A 487 -21.03 18.65 -0.38
CA ASP A 487 -20.77 19.93 -1.04
C ASP A 487 -21.91 20.30 -2.01
N ILE A 488 -22.57 19.32 -2.64
CA ILE A 488 -23.84 19.53 -3.38
C ILE A 488 -24.94 20.04 -2.44
N LEU A 489 -24.83 19.73 -1.16
CA LEU A 489 -25.73 20.14 -0.09
C LEU A 489 -25.36 21.49 0.54
N SER A 490 -24.58 22.33 -0.15
CA SER A 490 -24.24 23.73 0.21
C SER A 490 -25.46 24.65 0.49
N GLY A 491 -26.70 24.15 0.38
CA GLY A 491 -27.94 24.83 0.78
C GLY A 491 -28.83 24.05 1.77
N SER A 492 -28.36 22.94 2.33
CA SER A 492 -29.09 22.14 3.32
C SER A 492 -28.65 22.47 4.74
N ASN A 493 -29.59 22.54 5.68
CA ASN A 493 -29.29 22.73 7.12
C ASN A 493 -28.86 21.40 7.79
N VAL A 494 -28.21 20.49 7.07
CA VAL A 494 -27.79 19.19 7.59
C VAL A 494 -26.69 19.40 8.64
N ASN A 495 -26.94 18.96 9.87
CA ASN A 495 -26.02 19.13 10.98
C ASN A 495 -25.15 17.88 11.14
N LEU A 496 -24.02 17.85 10.43
CA LEU A 496 -23.09 16.73 10.44
C LEU A 496 -22.53 16.46 11.84
N LYS A 497 -22.76 15.24 12.34
CA LYS A 497 -22.20 14.76 13.60
C LYS A 497 -20.97 13.91 13.35
N PHE A 498 -19.89 14.20 14.05
CA PHE A 498 -18.65 13.44 13.99
C PHE A 498 -18.35 12.82 15.35
N GLU A 499 -17.94 11.55 15.35
CA GLU A 499 -17.54 10.82 16.55
C GLU A 499 -16.08 10.42 16.43
N ILE A 500 -15.19 11.22 17.04
CA ILE A 500 -13.75 11.13 16.84
C ILE A 500 -13.16 10.14 17.85
N PRO A 501 -12.55 9.03 17.40
CA PRO A 501 -11.91 8.08 18.30
C PRO A 501 -10.72 8.71 19.02
N ARG A 502 -10.60 8.50 20.32
CA ARG A 502 -9.42 8.84 21.12
C ARG A 502 -8.87 7.58 21.77
N LEU A 503 -7.66 7.20 21.35
CA LEU A 503 -6.96 6.03 21.86
C LEU A 503 -6.18 6.38 23.13
N LYS A 504 -5.89 5.37 23.94
CA LYS A 504 -5.03 5.50 25.11
C LYS A 504 -3.60 5.84 24.67
N LYS A 505 -3.02 6.86 25.30
CA LYS A 505 -1.63 7.28 25.07
C LYS A 505 -0.64 6.45 25.86
#